data_AF-A0A966XPV5-F1
#
_entry.id   AF-A0A966XPV5-F1
#
_cell.length_a   1.000
_cell.length_b   1.000
_cell.length_c   1.000
_cell.angle_alpha   90.00
_cell.angle_beta   90.00
_cell.angle_gamma   90.00
#
_symmetry.space_group_name_H-M   'P 1'
#
loop_
_entity.id
_entity.type
_entity.pdbx_description
1 polymer ?
#
loop_
_entity_poly.entity_id
_entity_poly.type
_entity_poly.pdbx_seq_one_letter_code
_entity_poly.pdbx_strand_id
1 'polypeptide(L)'
;FLLQGEGIVFLDDTPVKIAKGDFVYKLDGEYHHVHNTGEEPLIFVEFFIPGIWETIWSDESKRCAWNPTGQNSLGTEPTRDIKSHISDGKIVEGV
;
A
#
# COMPACT_ATOMS: atom_id res chain seq x y z
N PHE A 1 -6.65 -4.26 -1.93
CA PHE A 1 -8.08 -4.38 -1.58
C PHE A 1 -8.48 -3.22 -0.70
N LEU A 2 -9.56 -2.51 -1.05
CA LEU A 2 -10.01 -1.30 -0.37
C LEU A 2 -10.93 -1.65 0.80
N LEU A 3 -10.57 -1.22 2.01
CA LEU A 3 -11.29 -1.48 3.26
C LEU A 3 -12.28 -0.36 3.61
N GLN A 4 -11.93 0.88 3.29
CA GLN A 4 -12.70 2.08 3.59
C GLN A 4 -12.36 3.21 2.61
N GLY A 5 -13.31 4.12 2.39
CA GLY A 5 -13.13 5.31 1.59
C GLY A 5 -13.30 5.07 0.09
N GLU A 6 -13.01 6.13 -0.66
CA GLU A 6 -13.03 6.18 -2.12
C GLU A 6 -11.88 7.03 -2.63
N GLY A 7 -11.50 6.80 -3.88
CA GLY A 7 -10.37 7.50 -4.46
C GLY A 7 -10.25 7.29 -5.96
N ILE A 8 -9.12 7.74 -6.47
CA ILE A 8 -8.65 7.45 -7.82
C ILE A 8 -7.31 6.75 -7.68
N VAL A 9 -7.17 5.56 -8.25
CA VAL A 9 -5.86 4.99 -8.56
C VAL A 9 -5.53 5.34 -10.00
N PHE A 10 -4.32 5.82 -10.23
CA PHE A 10 -3.77 6.01 -11.56
C PHE A 10 -2.92 4.78 -11.88
N LEU A 11 -3.22 4.09 -12.98
CA LEU A 11 -2.50 2.93 -13.50
C LEU A 11 -1.97 3.29 -14.88
N ASP A 12 -0.66 3.47 -15.02
CA ASP A 12 -0.01 4.09 -16.18
C ASP A 12 -0.73 5.39 -16.60
N ASP A 13 -0.92 6.29 -15.63
CA ASP A 13 -1.65 7.57 -15.73
C ASP A 13 -3.13 7.46 -16.14
N THR A 14 -3.69 6.25 -16.25
CA THR A 14 -5.11 6.05 -16.47
C THR A 14 -5.88 6.14 -15.14
N PRO A 15 -6.78 7.12 -14.95
CA PRO A 15 -7.53 7.25 -13.71
C PRO A 15 -8.63 6.21 -13.62
N VAL A 16 -8.61 5.42 -12.55
CA VAL A 16 -9.63 4.42 -12.21
C VAL A 16 -10.24 4.78 -10.87
N LYS A 17 -11.56 4.95 -10.83
CA LYS A 17 -12.29 5.16 -9.58
C LYS A 17 -12.27 3.87 -8.77
N ILE A 18 -12.00 4.01 -7.47
CA ILE A 18 -11.97 2.91 -6.52
C ILE A 18 -12.79 3.26 -5.29
N ALA A 19 -13.40 2.25 -4.69
CA ALA A 19 -14.16 2.36 -3.46
C ALA A 19 -13.99 1.11 -2.59
N LYS A 20 -14.51 1.16 -1.36
CA LYS A 20 -14.58 0.02 -0.46
C LYS A 20 -15.10 -1.24 -1.17
N GLY A 21 -14.35 -2.34 -1.03
CA GLY A 21 -14.65 -3.63 -1.65
C GLY A 21 -13.91 -3.88 -2.96
N ASP A 22 -13.33 -2.85 -3.58
CA ASP A 22 -12.58 -3.03 -4.82
C ASP A 22 -11.25 -3.75 -4.58
N PHE A 23 -10.85 -4.56 -5.56
CA PHE A 23 -9.54 -5.17 -5.65
C PHE A 23 -8.82 -4.61 -6.86
N VAL A 24 -7.71 -3.91 -6.63
CA VAL A 24 -6.85 -3.37 -7.68
C VAL A 24 -5.65 -4.29 -7.81
N TYR A 25 -5.40 -4.77 -9.03
CA TYR A 25 -4.20 -5.51 -9.37
C TYR A 25 -3.32 -4.61 -10.24
N LYS A 26 -2.08 -4.41 -9.82
CA LYS A 26 -1.08 -3.61 -10.52
C LYS A 26 -0.12 -4.55 -11.23
N LEU A 27 0.16 -4.30 -12.50
CA LEU A 27 1.08 -5.14 -13.28
C LEU A 27 2.54 -4.86 -12.91
N ASP A 28 3.42 -5.81 -13.24
CA ASP A 28 4.86 -5.65 -13.04
C ASP A 28 5.38 -4.44 -13.83
N GLY A 29 6.13 -3.57 -13.16
CA GLY A 29 6.63 -2.30 -13.71
C GLY A 29 5.57 -1.22 -14.00
N GLU A 30 4.28 -1.46 -13.70
CA GLU A 30 3.21 -0.50 -13.97
C GLU A 30 3.36 0.72 -13.07
N TYR A 31 3.41 1.91 -13.67
CA TYR A 31 3.47 3.16 -12.93
C TYR A 31 2.14 3.40 -12.24
N HIS A 32 2.16 3.67 -10.94
CA HIS A 32 0.91 3.88 -10.22
C HIS A 32 1.05 4.81 -9.02
N HIS A 33 -0.05 5.50 -8.74
CA HIS A 33 -0.24 6.27 -7.52
C HIS A 33 -1.72 6.33 -7.15
N VAL A 34 -2.01 6.60 -5.88
CA VAL A 34 -3.39 6.66 -5.38
C VAL A 34 -3.67 8.02 -4.76
N HIS A 35 -4.85 8.54 -5.03
CA HIS A 35 -5.34 9.79 -4.48
C HIS A 35 -6.67 9.55 -3.76
N ASN A 36 -6.73 9.92 -2.48
CA ASN A 36 -7.99 9.96 -1.74
C ASN A 36 -8.81 11.16 -2.24
N THR A 37 -10.02 10.91 -2.72
CA THR A 37 -10.94 11.95 -3.21
C THR A 37 -12.07 12.26 -2.24
N GLY A 38 -12.20 11.50 -1.15
CA GLY A 38 -13.25 11.66 -0.16
C GLY A 38 -12.83 12.44 1.08
N GLU A 39 -13.80 12.69 1.96
CA GLU A 39 -13.57 13.31 3.28
C GLU A 39 -13.13 12.30 4.34
N GLU A 40 -13.36 11.01 4.08
CA GLU A 40 -13.00 9.89 4.97
C GLU A 40 -11.61 9.32 4.63
N PRO A 41 -10.94 8.64 5.57
CA PRO A 41 -9.70 7.92 5.27
C PRO A 41 -9.86 6.87 4.18
N LEU A 42 -8.96 6.88 3.20
CA LEU A 42 -8.80 5.79 2.23
C LEU A 42 -7.90 4.70 2.86
N ILE A 43 -8.51 3.60 3.29
CA ILE A 43 -7.81 2.50 3.96
C ILE A 43 -7.78 1.29 3.05
N PHE A 44 -6.62 0.70 2.85
CA PHE A 44 -6.46 -0.48 2.00
C PHE A 44 -5.35 -1.40 2.51
N VAL A 45 -5.40 -2.64 2.05
CA VAL A 45 -4.31 -3.60 2.17
C VAL A 45 -3.63 -3.77 0.82
N GLU A 46 -2.31 -3.75 0.85
CA GLU A 46 -1.43 -3.99 -0.30
C GLU A 46 -0.70 -5.32 -0.11
N PHE A 47 -0.66 -6.11 -1.18
CA PHE A 47 0.04 -7.39 -1.22
C PHE A 47 1.02 -7.35 -2.40
N PHE A 48 2.23 -7.83 -2.18
CA PHE A 48 3.23 -8.00 -3.23
C PHE A 48 3.30 -9.48 -3.62
N ILE A 49 2.97 -9.80 -4.86
CA ILE A 49 2.83 -11.17 -5.36
C ILE A 49 3.42 -11.26 -6.78
N PRO A 50 4.42 -12.13 -7.04
CA PRO A 50 5.13 -12.98 -6.07
C PRO A 50 5.93 -12.12 -5.06
N GLY A 51 6.30 -12.70 -3.92
CA GLY A 51 6.93 -11.94 -2.81
C GLY A 51 8.30 -11.31 -3.13
N ILE A 52 8.81 -11.46 -4.35
CA ILE A 52 10.00 -10.76 -4.85
C ILE A 52 9.51 -9.51 -5.57
N TRP A 53 9.85 -8.35 -5.02
CA TRP A 53 9.47 -7.06 -5.58
C TRP A 53 10.55 -6.01 -5.33
N GLU A 54 10.64 -5.03 -6.23
CA GLU A 54 11.45 -3.83 -6.08
C GLU A 54 10.55 -2.62 -6.28
N THR A 55 10.50 -1.70 -5.30
CA THR A 55 9.77 -0.43 -5.45
C THR A 55 10.71 0.63 -5.97
N ILE A 56 10.50 1.02 -7.23
CA ILE A 56 11.19 2.13 -7.87
C ILE A 56 10.33 3.39 -7.69
N TRP A 57 10.89 4.41 -7.03
CA TRP A 57 10.21 5.69 -6.83
C TRP A 57 10.53 6.64 -7.98
N SER A 58 9.50 7.13 -8.68
CA SER A 58 9.68 8.17 -9.72
C SER A 58 10.25 9.49 -9.17
N ASP A 59 10.02 9.76 -7.88
CA ASP A 59 10.59 10.86 -7.12
C ASP A 59 10.91 10.35 -5.71
N GLU A 60 12.20 10.18 -5.41
CA GLU A 60 12.66 9.65 -4.11
C GLU A 60 12.22 10.53 -2.93
N SER A 61 11.99 11.83 -3.15
CA SER A 61 11.55 12.75 -2.08
C SER A 61 10.13 12.46 -1.61
N LYS A 62 9.32 11.77 -2.44
CA LYS A 62 7.96 11.36 -2.14
C LYS A 62 7.86 9.95 -1.58
N ARG A 63 9.00 9.31 -1.30
CA ARG A 63 9.03 7.99 -0.68
C ARG A 63 8.23 8.02 0.63
N CYS A 64 7.15 7.24 0.69
CA CYS A 64 6.44 7.04 1.92
C CYS A 64 7.36 6.33 2.92
N ALA A 65 7.65 6.99 4.04
CA ALA A 65 8.18 6.35 5.23
C ALA A 65 7.02 5.93 6.12
N TRP A 66 6.99 4.66 6.53
CA TRP A 66 6.02 4.20 7.51
C TRP A 66 6.24 4.93 8.83
N ASN A 67 5.21 5.64 9.31
CA ASN A 67 5.19 6.22 10.65
C ASN A 67 4.17 5.45 11.50
N PRO A 68 4.61 4.60 12.46
CA PRO A 68 3.70 3.80 13.26
C PRO A 68 2.80 4.69 14.13
N THR A 69 1.50 4.48 14.03
CA THR A 69 0.50 5.19 14.86
C THR A 69 0.28 4.54 16.23
N GLY A 70 0.78 3.31 16.43
CA GLY A 70 0.51 2.51 17.62
C GLY A 70 -0.91 1.96 17.70
N GLN A 71 -1.69 2.04 16.62
CA GLN A 71 -3.09 1.61 16.55
C GLN A 71 -3.32 0.68 15.36
N ASN A 72 -4.27 -0.25 15.50
CA ASN A 72 -4.79 -1.06 14.38
C ASN A 72 -5.84 -0.30 13.57
N SER A 73 -6.42 -0.95 12.55
CA SER A 73 -7.44 -0.37 11.68
C SER A 73 -8.77 0.00 12.37
N LEU A 74 -8.97 -0.43 13.62
CA LEU A 74 -10.12 -0.09 14.47
C LEU A 74 -9.78 1.00 15.51
N GLY A 75 -8.56 1.54 15.50
CA GLY A 75 -8.09 2.53 16.48
C GLY A 75 -7.74 1.93 17.84
N THR A 76 -7.72 0.61 17.98
CA THR A 76 -7.35 -0.08 19.23
C THR A 76 -5.91 -0.59 19.19
N GLU A 77 -5.42 -1.13 20.31
CA GLU A 77 -4.07 -1.69 20.37
C GLU A 77 -3.87 -2.79 19.29
N PRO A 78 -2.73 -2.79 18.59
CA PRO A 78 -2.43 -3.82 17.62
C PRO A 78 -2.31 -5.17 18.31
N THR A 79 -2.79 -6.24 17.65
CA THR A 79 -2.72 -7.62 18.18
C THR A 79 -1.29 -8.10 18.39
N ARG A 80 -0.31 -7.43 17.77
CA ARG A 80 1.12 -7.70 17.87
C ARG A 80 1.90 -6.40 17.78
N ASP A 81 2.94 -6.26 18.60
CA ASP A 81 3.93 -5.19 18.46
C ASP A 81 4.95 -5.58 17.37
N ILE A 82 4.89 -4.92 16.22
CA ILE A 82 5.83 -5.11 15.10
C ILE A 82 6.84 -3.97 15.16
N LYS A 83 8.02 -4.25 15.74
CA LYS A 83 9.08 -3.26 15.94
C LYS A 83 9.73 -2.76 14.65
N SER A 84 9.71 -3.58 13.61
CA SER A 84 10.18 -3.23 12.27
C SER A 84 9.56 -4.14 11.23
N HIS A 85 9.35 -3.59 10.03
CA HIS A 85 9.14 -4.36 8.82
C HIS A 85 10.36 -4.13 7.93
N ILE A 86 11.02 -5.21 7.52
CA ILE A 86 12.03 -5.15 6.46
C ILE A 86 11.32 -5.53 5.17
N SER A 87 11.37 -4.65 4.17
CA SER A 87 11.16 -5.05 2.78
C SER A 87 12.39 -4.64 1.99
N ASP A 88 13.36 -5.55 1.92
CA ASP A 88 14.59 -5.32 1.15
C ASP A 88 14.64 -6.19 -0.11
N GLY A 89 13.54 -6.89 -0.44
CA GLY A 89 13.45 -7.78 -1.61
C GLY A 89 14.49 -8.91 -1.61
N LYS A 90 15.28 -9.08 -0.54
CA LYS A 90 16.34 -10.08 -0.46
C LYS A 90 15.73 -11.40 -0.05
N ILE A 91 15.98 -12.43 -0.86
CA ILE A 91 15.76 -13.81 -0.46
C ILE A 91 16.65 -14.07 0.75
N VAL A 92 16.05 -14.30 1.91
CA VAL A 92 16.75 -14.96 3.01
C VAL A 92 16.77 -16.45 2.63
N GLU A 93 17.84 -16.91 2.01
CA GLU A 93 18.03 -18.34 1.78
C GLU A 93 18.20 -19.02 3.14
N GLY A 94 17.21 -19.81 3.55
CA GLY A 94 17.29 -20.70 4.71
C GLY A 94 16.31 -20.38 5.83
N VAL A 95 15.16 -21.07 5.81
CA VAL A 95 14.46 -21.57 7.00
C VAL A 95 14.26 -23.07 6.79
#